data_AF-A0A7X9FYS2-F1
#
_entry.id   AF-A0A7X9FYS2-F1
#
_cell.length_a   1.000
_cell.length_b   1.000
_cell.length_c   1.000
_cell.angle_alpha   90.00
_cell.angle_beta   90.00
_cell.angle_gamma   90.00
#
_symmetry.space_group_name_H-M   'P 1'
#
loop_
_entity.id
_entity.type
_entity.pdbx_description
1 polymer ?
#
loop_
_entity_poly.entity_id
_entity_poly.type
_entity_poly.pdbx_seq_one_letter_code
_entity_poly.pdbx_strand_id
1 'polypeptide(L)'
;MIIIGEKLNSTNKAARAAIESCDAAFVHDMAKNQLAAGASYIDLNAGMFVEDEPEKLEWLVKTAQEAVDAPFSLDSPNSEALKRALKIVKTKPIINSITLEKERFDSILPLVLEYGTGVIALCMDDSGMPETTEERVAIADKLIAGLTAKGVNISDIYIDPMVRPVGTGSHYGTVALETIRSVRSRFPEVHITCGLSNISFGLPARKVLNQAFLIAAMTCGLDSAILDPLDKRLMAYIYAAEALLGRDDFCMDYLAKYREGLIDLP
;
A
#
# COMPACT_ATOMS: atom_id res chain seq x y z
N MET A 1 0.64 -9.98 -8.15
CA MET A 1 0.24 -8.74 -7.45
C MET A 1 1.39 -8.27 -6.57
N ILE A 2 1.62 -6.96 -6.52
CA ILE A 2 2.55 -6.31 -5.60
C ILE A 2 1.91 -6.26 -4.21
N ILE A 3 2.61 -6.78 -3.20
CA ILE A 3 2.08 -6.85 -1.84
C ILE A 3 2.88 -5.90 -0.95
N ILE A 4 2.19 -4.95 -0.31
CA ILE A 4 2.78 -4.02 0.65
C ILE A 4 2.36 -4.47 2.06
N GLY A 5 3.30 -5.00 2.83
CA GLY A 5 3.03 -5.58 4.16
C GLY A 5 2.80 -4.52 5.24
N GLU A 6 1.62 -4.51 5.85
CA GLU A 6 1.14 -3.42 6.72
C GLU A 6 1.52 -3.53 8.22
N LYS A 7 2.33 -4.52 8.63
CA LYS A 7 2.44 -4.88 10.06
C LYS A 7 3.34 -3.97 10.90
N LEU A 8 4.26 -3.24 10.27
CA LEU A 8 5.14 -2.28 10.95
C LEU A 8 4.54 -0.86 10.92
N ASN A 9 3.29 -0.79 11.40
CA ASN A 9 2.51 0.44 11.42
C ASN A 9 2.16 0.85 12.85
N SER A 10 2.46 2.10 13.21
CA SER A 10 2.29 2.61 14.58
C SER A 10 0.84 2.66 15.08
N THR A 11 -0.16 2.51 14.22
CA THR A 11 -1.56 2.32 14.65
C THR A 11 -1.80 0.93 15.27
N ASN A 12 -0.98 -0.07 14.92
CA ASN A 12 -0.99 -1.38 15.54
C ASN A 12 -0.34 -1.31 16.93
N LYS A 13 -1.06 -1.73 17.97
CA LYS A 13 -0.60 -1.64 19.37
C LYS A 13 0.75 -2.32 19.63
N ALA A 14 1.00 -3.48 19.01
CA ALA A 14 2.25 -4.22 19.22
C ALA A 14 3.42 -3.52 18.51
N ALA A 15 3.24 -3.12 17.25
CA ALA A 15 4.26 -2.38 16.51
C ALA A 15 4.55 -1.02 17.16
N ARG A 16 3.52 -0.31 17.63
CA ARG A 16 3.68 0.94 18.39
C ARG A 16 4.57 0.75 19.62
N ALA A 17 4.28 -0.24 20.46
CA ALA A 17 5.09 -0.50 21.66
C ALA A 17 6.55 -0.83 21.31
N ALA A 18 6.77 -1.59 20.22
CA ALA A 18 8.11 -1.90 19.73
C ALA A 18 8.86 -0.64 19.24
N ILE A 19 8.21 0.23 18.46
CA ILE A 19 8.80 1.49 17.97
C ILE A 19 9.07 2.46 19.13
N GLU A 20 8.17 2.53 20.11
CA GLU A 20 8.31 3.37 21.28
C GLU A 20 9.54 2.99 22.11
N SER A 21 9.72 1.69 22.36
CA SER A 21 10.83 1.12 23.14
C SER A 21 12.09 0.80 22.34
N CYS A 22 12.12 1.11 21.04
CA CYS A 22 13.20 0.76 20.12
C CYS A 22 13.55 -0.75 20.12
N ASP A 23 12.54 -1.61 20.18
CA ASP A 23 12.69 -3.07 20.12
C ASP A 23 13.05 -3.53 18.70
N ALA A 24 14.36 -3.62 18.44
CA ALA A 24 14.88 -4.06 17.16
C ALA A 24 14.54 -5.52 16.83
N ALA A 25 14.44 -6.40 17.84
CA ALA A 25 14.14 -7.81 17.61
C ALA A 25 12.72 -7.97 17.02
N PHE A 26 11.74 -7.26 17.59
CA PHE A 26 10.38 -7.25 17.05
C PHE A 26 10.35 -6.76 15.59
N VAL A 27 11.03 -5.65 15.28
CA VAL A 27 11.08 -5.10 13.92
C VAL A 27 11.73 -6.08 12.95
N HIS A 28 12.85 -6.68 13.35
CA HIS A 28 13.57 -7.66 12.53
C HIS A 28 12.69 -8.88 12.21
N ASP A 29 12.06 -9.46 13.23
CA ASP A 29 11.23 -10.65 13.06
C ASP A 29 10.00 -10.33 12.21
N MET A 30 9.36 -9.17 12.43
CA MET A 30 8.20 -8.76 11.65
C MET A 30 8.56 -8.51 10.18
N ALA A 31 9.67 -7.84 9.90
CA ALA A 31 10.12 -7.61 8.52
C ALA A 31 10.41 -8.94 7.80
N LYS A 32 11.15 -9.85 8.45
CA LYS A 32 11.46 -11.19 7.90
C LYS A 32 10.20 -12.02 7.66
N ASN A 33 9.27 -12.03 8.61
CA ASN A 33 8.04 -12.80 8.51
C ASN A 33 7.15 -12.31 7.36
N GLN A 34 7.03 -10.99 7.19
CA GLN A 34 6.25 -10.42 6.08
C GLN A 34 6.90 -10.73 4.72
N LEU A 35 8.22 -10.61 4.61
CA LEU A 35 8.95 -10.96 3.38
C LEU A 35 8.81 -12.46 3.06
N ALA A 36 8.98 -13.33 4.05
CA ALA A 36 8.79 -14.77 3.89
C ALA A 36 7.35 -15.16 3.52
N ALA A 37 6.37 -14.34 3.89
CA ALA A 37 4.98 -14.51 3.53
C ALA A 37 4.63 -13.95 2.12
N GLY A 38 5.60 -13.36 1.40
CA GLY A 38 5.43 -12.90 0.03
C GLY A 38 5.20 -11.40 -0.13
N ALA A 39 5.47 -10.58 0.90
CA ALA A 39 5.45 -9.14 0.75
C ALA A 39 6.53 -8.68 -0.27
N SER A 40 6.13 -7.85 -1.22
CA SER A 40 7.02 -7.18 -2.18
C SER A 40 7.66 -5.93 -1.57
N TYR A 41 6.91 -5.21 -0.74
CA TYR A 41 7.37 -4.07 0.06
C TYR A 41 6.98 -4.27 1.51
N ILE A 42 7.77 -3.69 2.42
CA ILE A 42 7.39 -3.57 3.84
C ILE A 42 6.97 -2.12 4.11
N ASP A 43 5.75 -1.91 4.58
CA ASP A 43 5.25 -0.60 5.00
C ASP A 43 5.82 -0.23 6.37
N LEU A 44 6.40 0.97 6.45
CA LEU A 44 7.01 1.51 7.66
C LEU A 44 6.31 2.81 8.02
N ASN A 45 5.51 2.77 9.09
CA ASN A 45 4.73 3.91 9.56
C ASN A 45 5.01 4.23 11.04
N ALA A 46 5.33 5.49 11.31
CA ALA A 46 5.56 6.03 12.65
C ALA A 46 4.58 7.17 13.03
N GLY A 47 3.49 7.35 12.28
CA GLY A 47 2.60 8.53 12.37
C GLY A 47 1.87 8.73 13.69
N MET A 48 1.80 7.74 14.59
CA MET A 48 1.26 7.93 15.94
C MET A 48 2.21 8.70 16.87
N PHE A 49 3.47 8.89 16.50
CA PHE A 49 4.47 9.64 17.26
C PHE A 49 4.62 11.06 16.71
N VAL A 50 3.54 11.84 16.63
CA VAL A 50 3.48 13.12 15.87
C VAL A 50 4.70 14.04 16.05
N GLU A 51 5.19 14.21 17.28
CA GLU A 51 6.35 15.08 17.59
C GLU A 51 7.70 14.44 17.22
N ASP A 52 7.83 13.12 17.41
CA ASP A 52 9.06 12.36 17.21
C ASP A 52 9.05 11.54 15.90
N GLU A 53 8.08 11.78 15.01
CA GLU A 53 7.85 10.96 13.82
C GLU A 53 9.10 10.90 12.92
N PRO A 54 9.83 12.01 12.67
CA PRO A 54 11.06 11.95 11.89
C PRO A 54 12.12 11.01 12.49
N GLU A 55 12.34 11.07 13.79
CA GLU A 55 13.31 10.22 14.51
C GLU A 55 12.85 8.76 14.53
N LYS A 56 11.56 8.52 14.77
CA LYS A 56 10.99 7.16 14.84
C LYS A 56 10.96 6.48 13.48
N LEU A 57 10.60 7.19 12.42
CA LEU A 57 10.62 6.64 11.06
C LEU A 57 12.06 6.36 10.60
N GLU A 58 13.00 7.27 10.87
CA GLU A 58 14.42 7.06 10.58
C GLU A 58 14.97 5.82 11.31
N TRP A 59 14.69 5.67 12.61
CA TRP A 59 15.06 4.48 13.38
C TRP A 59 14.42 3.21 12.81
N LEU A 60 13.13 3.25 12.47
CA LEU A 60 12.39 2.10 11.95
C LEU A 60 12.95 1.63 10.60
N VAL A 61 13.24 2.55 9.68
CA VAL A 61 13.88 2.26 8.39
C VAL A 61 15.25 1.65 8.58
N LYS A 62 16.10 2.27 9.43
CA LYS A 62 17.44 1.75 9.73
C LYS A 62 17.38 0.33 10.28
N THR A 63 16.46 0.07 11.19
CA THR A 63 16.31 -1.24 11.86
C THR A 63 15.76 -2.29 10.89
N ALA A 64 14.74 -1.96 10.10
CA ALA A 64 14.16 -2.91 9.14
C ALA A 64 15.19 -3.36 8.08
N GLN A 65 16.00 -2.44 7.55
CA GLN A 65 17.04 -2.76 6.55
C GLN A 65 18.26 -3.51 7.11
N GLU A 66 18.41 -3.62 8.44
CA GLU A 66 19.38 -4.52 9.06
C GLU A 66 18.91 -5.98 9.02
N ALA A 67 17.60 -6.22 8.91
CA ALA A 67 17.01 -7.55 8.92
C ALA A 67 16.73 -8.14 7.54
N VAL A 68 16.38 -7.30 6.56
CA VAL A 68 15.96 -7.71 5.23
C VAL A 68 16.53 -6.81 4.14
N ASP A 69 16.80 -7.41 2.98
CA ASP A 69 17.11 -6.69 1.73
C ASP A 69 15.84 -6.65 0.86
N ALA A 70 14.90 -5.80 1.25
CA ALA A 70 13.61 -5.62 0.58
C ALA A 70 13.31 -4.13 0.43
N PRO A 71 12.57 -3.72 -0.60
CA PRO A 71 12.18 -2.34 -0.73
C PRO A 71 11.10 -1.96 0.30
N PHE A 72 11.03 -0.68 0.66
CA PHE A 72 10.14 -0.16 1.69
C PHE A 72 9.08 0.78 1.12
N SER A 73 7.88 0.74 1.71
CA SER A 73 6.87 1.78 1.60
C SER A 73 7.02 2.71 2.80
N LEU A 74 7.48 3.94 2.57
CA LEU A 74 7.67 4.93 3.61
C LEU A 74 6.35 5.66 3.85
N ASP A 75 5.64 5.30 4.90
CA ASP A 75 4.29 5.78 5.19
C ASP A 75 4.30 6.88 6.25
N SER A 76 4.19 8.11 5.78
CA SER A 76 4.17 9.30 6.63
C SER A 76 3.52 10.50 5.95
N PRO A 77 2.74 11.31 6.69
CA PRO A 77 2.33 12.63 6.23
C PRO A 77 3.39 13.72 6.37
N ASN A 78 4.46 13.46 7.09
CA ASN A 78 5.48 14.44 7.44
C ASN A 78 6.65 14.39 6.44
N SER A 79 6.80 15.47 5.66
CA SER A 79 7.85 15.57 4.65
C SER A 79 9.27 15.57 5.25
N GLU A 80 9.46 16.05 6.47
CA GLU A 80 10.76 15.96 7.16
C GLU A 80 11.07 14.52 7.57
N ALA A 81 10.06 13.77 8.05
CA ALA A 81 10.24 12.34 8.36
C ALA A 81 10.64 11.54 7.12
N LEU A 82 9.93 11.75 6.01
CA LEU A 82 10.27 11.14 4.73
C LEU A 82 11.67 11.53 4.27
N LYS A 83 12.04 12.82 4.35
CA LYS A 83 13.37 13.29 3.97
C LYS A 83 14.50 12.62 4.77
N ARG A 84 14.32 12.40 6.07
CA ARG A 84 15.30 11.68 6.89
C ARG A 84 15.40 10.21 6.49
N ALA A 85 14.27 9.53 6.35
CA ALA A 85 14.21 8.14 5.89
C ALA A 85 14.86 7.95 4.51
N LEU A 86 14.56 8.83 3.55
CA LEU A 86 15.07 8.79 2.18
C LEU A 86 16.59 8.94 2.08
N LYS A 87 17.22 9.66 3.02
CA LYS A 87 18.69 9.80 3.07
C LYS A 87 19.41 8.52 3.46
N ILE A 88 18.75 7.61 4.19
CA ILE A 88 19.39 6.42 4.77
C ILE A 88 18.94 5.10 4.15
N VAL A 89 17.81 5.10 3.43
CA VAL A 89 17.25 3.91 2.79
C VAL A 89 18.16 3.45 1.65
N LYS A 90 18.47 2.14 1.63
CA LYS A 90 19.43 1.56 0.67
C LYS A 90 18.82 1.15 -0.66
N THR A 91 17.53 0.82 -0.66
CA THR A 91 16.77 0.34 -1.82
C THR A 91 15.85 1.45 -2.34
N LYS A 92 15.48 1.43 -3.62
CA LYS A 92 14.46 2.34 -4.17
C LYS A 92 13.13 2.16 -3.40
N PRO A 93 12.66 3.16 -2.63
CA PRO A 93 11.43 3.03 -1.85
C PRO A 93 10.22 3.50 -2.67
N ILE A 94 9.03 3.30 -2.09
CA ILE A 94 7.80 3.99 -2.47
C ILE A 94 7.48 4.99 -1.36
N ILE A 95 7.13 6.24 -1.71
CA ILE A 95 6.56 7.19 -0.75
C ILE A 95 5.04 6.95 -0.64
N ASN A 96 4.57 6.71 0.57
CA ASN A 96 3.16 6.62 0.94
C ASN A 96 2.80 7.82 1.83
N SER A 97 2.30 8.93 1.31
CA SER A 97 1.81 9.16 -0.05
C SER A 97 1.81 10.64 -0.47
N ILE A 98 1.36 10.91 -1.69
CA ILE A 98 1.05 12.25 -2.23
C ILE A 98 -0.44 12.38 -2.54
N THR A 99 -0.98 13.61 -2.44
CA THR A 99 -2.35 14.00 -2.81
C THR A 99 -2.30 15.26 -3.67
N LEU A 100 -3.43 15.72 -4.22
CA LEU A 100 -3.52 17.03 -4.88
C LEU A 100 -3.75 18.18 -3.89
N GLU A 101 -3.82 17.90 -2.59
CA GLU A 101 -3.82 18.98 -1.61
C GLU A 101 -2.52 19.76 -1.74
N LYS A 102 -2.62 21.08 -1.92
CA LYS A 102 -1.49 21.89 -2.39
C LYS A 102 -0.25 21.74 -1.52
N GLU A 103 -0.43 21.84 -0.20
CA GLU A 103 0.67 21.73 0.78
C GLU A 103 1.35 20.35 0.72
N ARG A 104 0.56 19.29 0.55
CA ARG A 104 1.07 17.92 0.45
C ARG A 104 1.78 17.71 -0.88
N PHE A 105 1.21 18.15 -1.99
CA PHE A 105 1.83 18.02 -3.31
C PHE A 105 3.18 18.75 -3.39
N ASP A 106 3.20 20.02 -2.95
CA ASP A 106 4.38 20.88 -3.02
C ASP A 106 5.52 20.41 -2.11
N SER A 107 5.20 19.73 -0.99
CA SER A 107 6.20 19.20 -0.06
C SER A 107 6.73 17.81 -0.44
N ILE A 108 5.91 16.96 -1.06
CA ILE A 108 6.28 15.56 -1.38
C ILE A 108 6.89 15.42 -2.77
N LEU A 109 6.38 16.14 -3.78
CA LEU A 109 6.88 16.03 -5.15
C LEU A 109 8.41 16.25 -5.26
N PRO A 110 9.02 17.25 -4.59
CA PRO A 110 10.47 17.42 -4.63
C PRO A 110 11.23 16.19 -4.12
N LEU A 111 10.72 15.50 -3.10
CA LEU A 111 11.32 14.28 -2.57
C LEU A 111 11.22 13.12 -3.56
N VAL A 112 10.07 12.95 -4.22
CA VAL A 112 9.90 11.93 -5.26
C VAL A 112 10.92 12.13 -6.39
N LEU A 113 11.13 13.38 -6.81
CA LEU A 113 12.05 13.72 -7.91
C LEU A 113 13.53 13.63 -7.48
N GLU A 114 13.88 14.14 -6.29
CA GLU A 114 15.27 14.14 -5.78
C GLU A 114 15.78 12.71 -5.55
N TYR A 115 14.95 11.84 -4.97
CA TYR A 115 15.34 10.47 -4.60
C TYR A 115 14.90 9.42 -5.63
N GLY A 116 14.18 9.81 -6.69
CA GLY A 116 13.74 8.92 -7.76
C GLY A 116 12.88 7.76 -7.24
N THR A 117 11.92 8.04 -6.35
CA THR A 117 11.12 7.00 -5.67
C THR A 117 9.89 6.61 -6.49
N GLY A 118 9.29 5.45 -6.15
CA GLY A 118 7.86 5.26 -6.45
C GLY A 118 7.00 6.18 -5.58
N VAL A 119 5.73 6.36 -5.96
CA VAL A 119 4.80 7.18 -5.16
C VAL A 119 3.39 6.61 -5.19
N ILE A 120 2.78 6.47 -4.01
CA ILE A 120 1.34 6.25 -3.88
C ILE A 120 0.65 7.60 -3.97
N ALA A 121 -0.27 7.74 -4.91
CA ALA A 121 -1.01 8.96 -5.21
C ALA A 121 -2.50 8.75 -4.88
N LEU A 122 -2.95 9.35 -3.78
CA LEU A 122 -4.31 9.21 -3.26
C LEU A 122 -5.24 10.12 -4.06
N CYS A 123 -6.37 9.57 -4.49
CA CYS A 123 -7.43 10.32 -5.15
C CYS A 123 -8.13 11.28 -4.15
N MET A 124 -7.44 12.34 -3.75
CA MET A 124 -7.90 13.38 -2.84
C MET A 124 -7.28 14.73 -3.25
N ASP A 125 -8.02 15.82 -3.06
CA ASP A 125 -7.57 17.19 -3.30
C ASP A 125 -8.04 18.13 -2.18
N ASP A 126 -7.81 19.44 -2.33
CA ASP A 126 -8.20 20.45 -1.32
C ASP A 126 -9.72 20.52 -1.05
N SER A 127 -10.56 19.89 -1.89
CA SER A 127 -12.01 19.77 -1.64
C SER A 127 -12.36 18.64 -0.64
N GLY A 128 -11.37 17.83 -0.26
CA GLY A 128 -11.49 16.73 0.67
C GLY A 128 -11.69 15.38 -0.03
N MET A 129 -12.32 14.44 0.67
CA MET A 129 -12.46 13.07 0.21
C MET A 129 -13.58 12.94 -0.84
N PRO A 130 -13.31 12.42 -2.05
CA PRO A 130 -14.32 12.28 -3.09
C PRO A 130 -15.33 11.17 -2.77
N GLU A 131 -16.60 11.42 -3.12
CA GLU A 131 -17.73 10.54 -2.84
C GLU A 131 -18.02 9.60 -4.02
N THR A 132 -17.78 10.07 -5.25
CA THR A 132 -18.16 9.38 -6.49
C THR A 132 -16.98 8.79 -7.25
N THR A 133 -17.26 7.85 -8.15
CA THR A 133 -16.26 7.28 -9.07
C THR A 133 -15.69 8.36 -9.98
N GLU A 134 -16.55 9.23 -10.49
CA GLU A 134 -16.21 10.29 -11.45
C GLU A 134 -15.23 11.29 -10.83
N GLU A 135 -15.47 11.71 -9.59
CA GLU A 135 -14.58 12.59 -8.85
C GLU A 135 -13.20 11.95 -8.64
N ARG A 136 -13.16 10.69 -8.19
CA ARG A 136 -11.89 9.95 -7.96
C ARG A 136 -11.09 9.82 -9.25
N VAL A 137 -11.76 9.46 -10.34
CA VAL A 137 -11.13 9.29 -11.66
C VAL A 137 -10.62 10.63 -12.20
N ALA A 138 -11.36 11.72 -12.02
CA ALA A 138 -10.90 13.06 -12.41
C ALA A 138 -9.68 13.52 -11.60
N ILE A 139 -9.58 13.14 -10.32
CA ILE A 139 -8.40 13.39 -9.49
C ILE A 139 -7.23 12.51 -9.96
N ALA A 140 -7.45 11.23 -10.24
CA ALA A 140 -6.43 10.33 -10.78
C ALA A 140 -5.83 10.87 -12.09
N ASP A 141 -6.66 11.36 -13.01
CA ASP A 141 -6.21 12.01 -14.26
C ASP A 141 -5.22 13.15 -13.98
N LYS A 142 -5.59 14.05 -13.05
CA LYS A 142 -4.78 15.21 -12.68
C LYS A 142 -3.48 14.79 -11.99
N LEU A 143 -3.52 13.79 -11.10
CA LEU A 143 -2.33 13.24 -10.43
C LEU A 143 -1.35 12.66 -11.44
N ILE A 144 -1.81 11.77 -12.33
CA ILE A 144 -0.96 11.13 -13.33
C ILE A 144 -0.36 12.19 -14.26
N ALA A 145 -1.19 13.09 -14.82
CA ALA A 145 -0.70 14.15 -15.70
C ALA A 145 0.29 15.10 -14.98
N GLY A 146 -0.01 15.49 -13.75
CA GLY A 146 0.84 16.37 -12.95
C GLY A 146 2.19 15.75 -12.60
N LEU A 147 2.20 14.48 -12.18
CA LEU A 147 3.42 13.75 -11.82
C LEU A 147 4.29 13.48 -13.04
N THR A 148 3.71 12.97 -14.13
CA THR A 148 4.44 12.68 -15.37
C THR A 148 5.01 13.95 -16.03
N ALA A 149 4.27 15.06 -16.05
CA ALA A 149 4.76 16.35 -16.57
C ALA A 149 5.96 16.89 -15.79
N LYS A 150 6.17 16.45 -14.55
CA LYS A 150 7.31 16.81 -13.70
C LYS A 150 8.47 15.82 -13.79
N GLY A 151 8.31 14.73 -14.53
CA GLY A 151 9.34 13.74 -14.80
C GLY A 151 9.24 12.46 -13.97
N VAL A 152 8.13 12.22 -13.25
CA VAL A 152 7.89 10.92 -12.58
C VAL A 152 7.56 9.87 -13.64
N ASN A 153 8.23 8.72 -13.60
CA ASN A 153 7.91 7.61 -14.51
C ASN A 153 6.50 7.09 -14.24
N ILE A 154 5.72 6.87 -15.30
CA ILE A 154 4.33 6.41 -15.15
C ILE A 154 4.22 5.06 -14.43
N SER A 155 5.20 4.17 -14.62
CA SER A 155 5.29 2.87 -13.94
C SER A 155 5.69 2.97 -12.46
N ASP A 156 6.12 4.14 -12.00
CA ASP A 156 6.45 4.40 -10.59
C ASP A 156 5.26 5.04 -9.82
N ILE A 157 4.11 5.23 -10.50
CA ILE A 157 2.90 5.82 -9.92
C ILE A 157 1.93 4.70 -9.51
N TYR A 158 1.50 4.75 -8.24
CA TYR A 158 0.51 3.85 -7.66
C TYR A 158 -0.74 4.66 -7.30
N ILE A 159 -1.80 4.56 -8.07
CA ILE A 159 -3.05 5.29 -7.80
C ILE A 159 -3.83 4.56 -6.69
N ASP A 160 -4.14 5.28 -5.60
CA ASP A 160 -5.05 4.80 -4.56
C ASP A 160 -6.46 5.41 -4.77
N PRO A 161 -7.50 4.58 -5.00
CA PRO A 161 -8.86 5.04 -5.24
C PRO A 161 -9.58 5.55 -3.98
N MET A 162 -8.90 5.64 -2.82
CA MET A 162 -9.44 6.05 -1.53
C MET A 162 -10.59 5.15 -1.06
N VAL A 163 -10.27 3.89 -0.75
CA VAL A 163 -11.24 2.91 -0.25
C VAL A 163 -11.85 3.38 1.07
N ARG A 164 -13.19 3.48 1.12
CA ARG A 164 -13.94 3.87 2.32
C ARG A 164 -14.56 2.66 3.03
N PRO A 165 -14.78 2.75 4.35
CA PRO A 165 -15.48 1.70 5.07
C PRO A 165 -16.92 1.53 4.55
N VAL A 166 -17.30 0.33 4.14
CA VAL A 166 -18.68 0.07 3.63
C VAL A 166 -19.73 0.23 4.72
N GLY A 167 -19.33 0.15 6.00
CA GLY A 167 -20.20 0.43 7.13
C GLY A 167 -20.71 1.87 7.19
N THR A 168 -20.05 2.82 6.50
CA THR A 168 -20.47 4.22 6.46
C THR A 168 -21.33 4.55 5.22
N GLY A 169 -21.50 3.60 4.29
CA GLY A 169 -22.28 3.81 3.07
C GLY A 169 -22.26 2.60 2.15
N SER A 170 -23.44 2.14 1.72
CA SER A 170 -23.61 0.91 0.93
C SER A 170 -22.96 0.95 -0.46
N HIS A 171 -22.76 2.15 -1.01
CA HIS A 171 -22.18 2.35 -2.34
C HIS A 171 -20.64 2.40 -2.35
N TYR A 172 -19.97 2.47 -1.19
CA TYR A 172 -18.52 2.66 -1.17
C TYR A 172 -17.72 1.48 -1.73
N GLY A 173 -18.25 0.26 -1.61
CA GLY A 173 -17.65 -0.91 -2.26
C GLY A 173 -17.70 -0.80 -3.77
N THR A 174 -18.86 -0.46 -4.33
CA THR A 174 -19.02 -0.30 -5.79
C THR A 174 -18.22 0.88 -6.33
N VAL A 175 -18.19 2.02 -5.62
CA VAL A 175 -17.38 3.18 -6.04
C VAL A 175 -15.89 2.84 -6.11
N ALA A 176 -15.36 2.13 -5.12
CA ALA A 176 -13.97 1.69 -5.15
C ALA A 176 -13.68 0.77 -6.35
N LEU A 177 -14.53 -0.23 -6.60
CA LEU A 177 -14.36 -1.18 -7.71
C LEU A 177 -14.47 -0.50 -9.08
N GLU A 178 -15.46 0.39 -9.27
CA GLU A 178 -15.61 1.13 -10.54
C GLU A 178 -14.47 2.12 -10.77
N THR A 179 -13.95 2.74 -9.72
CA THR A 179 -12.77 3.61 -9.82
C THR A 179 -11.55 2.81 -10.27
N ILE A 180 -11.28 1.66 -9.64
CA ILE A 180 -10.17 0.76 -10.04
C ILE A 180 -10.32 0.37 -11.52
N ARG A 181 -11.51 -0.05 -11.95
CA ARG A 181 -11.78 -0.43 -13.33
C ARG A 181 -11.55 0.71 -14.31
N SER A 182 -12.07 1.90 -13.99
CA SER A 182 -11.94 3.08 -14.83
C SER A 182 -10.48 3.53 -14.96
N VAL A 183 -9.75 3.60 -13.85
CA VAL A 183 -8.31 3.94 -13.85
C VAL A 183 -7.53 2.92 -14.67
N ARG A 184 -7.74 1.61 -14.48
CA ARG A 184 -7.03 0.57 -15.25
C ARG A 184 -7.30 0.68 -16.74
N SER A 185 -8.55 0.95 -17.13
CA SER A 185 -8.93 1.09 -18.54
C SER A 185 -8.30 2.31 -19.21
N ARG A 186 -8.08 3.39 -18.46
CA ARG A 186 -7.56 4.66 -18.98
C ARG A 186 -6.04 4.75 -18.93
N PHE A 187 -5.45 4.13 -17.91
CA PHE A 187 -4.02 4.19 -17.60
C PHE A 187 -3.49 2.78 -17.34
N PRO A 188 -3.30 1.96 -18.39
CA PRO A 188 -2.83 0.59 -18.22
C PRO A 188 -1.41 0.51 -17.66
N GLU A 189 -0.62 1.58 -17.76
CA GLU A 189 0.80 1.64 -17.38
C GLU A 189 1.04 2.00 -15.91
N VAL A 190 0.05 2.57 -15.20
CA VAL A 190 0.17 2.85 -13.77
C VAL A 190 -0.14 1.59 -12.95
N HIS A 191 0.37 1.57 -11.72
CA HIS A 191 -0.11 0.66 -10.71
C HIS A 191 -1.36 1.23 -10.02
N ILE A 192 -2.22 0.35 -9.52
CA ILE A 192 -3.40 0.70 -8.72
C ILE A 192 -3.27 -0.05 -7.40
N THR A 193 -3.23 0.69 -6.31
CA THR A 193 -3.06 0.17 -4.95
C THR A 193 -4.23 0.56 -4.06
N CYS A 194 -4.38 -0.09 -2.92
CA CYS A 194 -5.26 0.40 -1.86
C CYS A 194 -4.89 -0.16 -0.50
N GLY A 195 -5.19 0.60 0.56
CA GLY A 195 -5.35 0.06 1.91
C GLY A 195 -6.51 -0.93 1.98
N LEU A 196 -6.23 -2.23 1.82
CA LEU A 196 -7.28 -3.25 1.67
C LEU A 196 -8.18 -3.32 2.92
N SER A 197 -7.60 -3.18 4.09
CA SER A 197 -8.31 -3.31 5.37
C SER A 197 -9.30 -2.17 5.63
N ASN A 198 -9.20 -1.04 4.92
CA ASN A 198 -10.09 0.12 5.08
C ASN A 198 -11.55 -0.19 4.75
N ILE A 199 -11.79 -1.08 3.77
CA ILE A 199 -13.15 -1.44 3.31
C ILE A 199 -14.05 -1.94 4.45
N SER A 200 -13.46 -2.63 5.42
CA SER A 200 -14.19 -3.32 6.50
C SER A 200 -14.10 -2.62 7.86
N PHE A 201 -13.48 -1.44 7.94
CA PHE A 201 -13.29 -0.74 9.21
C PHE A 201 -14.64 -0.52 9.94
N GLY A 202 -14.65 -0.77 11.25
CA GLY A 202 -15.85 -0.66 12.10
C GLY A 202 -16.82 -1.86 12.05
N LEU A 203 -16.58 -2.87 11.20
CA LEU A 203 -17.45 -4.04 11.08
C LEU A 203 -16.87 -5.28 11.79
N PRO A 204 -17.71 -6.25 12.21
CA PRO A 204 -17.24 -7.56 12.68
C PRO A 204 -16.77 -8.43 11.50
N ALA A 205 -16.04 -9.51 11.81
CA ALA A 205 -15.58 -10.49 10.82
C ALA A 205 -14.86 -9.89 9.58
N ARG A 206 -14.11 -8.80 9.80
CA ARG A 206 -13.43 -7.98 8.78
C ARG A 206 -12.68 -8.76 7.71
N LYS A 207 -12.03 -9.87 8.10
CA LYS A 207 -11.27 -10.74 7.19
C LYS A 207 -12.12 -11.22 6.02
N VAL A 208 -13.38 -11.59 6.25
CA VAL A 208 -14.29 -12.06 5.19
C VAL A 208 -14.53 -10.96 4.15
N LEU A 209 -14.81 -9.73 4.61
CA LEU A 209 -15.02 -8.58 3.73
C LEU A 209 -13.73 -8.21 2.98
N ASN A 210 -12.58 -8.20 3.65
CA ASN A 210 -11.30 -7.90 3.02
C ASN A 210 -10.97 -8.92 1.90
N GLN A 211 -11.17 -10.21 2.17
CA GLN A 211 -10.94 -11.30 1.21
C GLN A 211 -11.88 -11.21 0.00
N ALA A 212 -13.17 -10.98 0.23
CA ALA A 212 -14.15 -10.82 -0.85
C ALA A 212 -13.87 -9.57 -1.70
N PHE A 213 -13.55 -8.45 -1.05
CA PHE A 213 -13.22 -7.20 -1.72
C PHE A 213 -11.94 -7.33 -2.56
N LEU A 214 -10.90 -7.99 -2.03
CA LEU A 214 -9.65 -8.23 -2.75
C LEU A 214 -9.88 -8.93 -4.10
N ILE A 215 -10.62 -10.04 -4.10
CA ILE A 215 -10.92 -10.80 -5.32
C ILE A 215 -11.66 -9.92 -6.34
N ALA A 216 -12.68 -9.18 -5.88
CA ALA A 216 -13.43 -8.27 -6.73
C ALA A 216 -12.54 -7.14 -7.30
N ALA A 217 -11.66 -6.57 -6.46
CA ALA A 217 -10.76 -5.49 -6.84
C ALA A 217 -9.70 -5.96 -7.85
N MET A 218 -9.12 -7.15 -7.67
CA MET A 218 -8.18 -7.76 -8.61
C MET A 218 -8.82 -7.97 -9.99
N THR A 219 -10.09 -8.39 -10.01
CA THR A 219 -10.89 -8.55 -11.23
C THR A 219 -11.16 -7.21 -11.92
N CYS A 220 -11.20 -6.11 -11.17
CA CYS A 220 -11.32 -4.75 -11.72
C CYS A 220 -9.98 -4.18 -12.22
N GLY A 221 -8.84 -4.82 -11.92
CA GLY A 221 -7.52 -4.36 -12.37
C GLY A 221 -6.59 -3.87 -11.26
N LEU A 222 -6.93 -4.10 -9.99
CA LEU A 222 -6.01 -3.91 -8.87
C LEU A 222 -4.80 -4.85 -9.04
N ASP A 223 -3.60 -4.29 -8.94
CA ASP A 223 -2.33 -5.01 -9.08
C ASP A 223 -1.37 -4.77 -7.90
N SER A 224 -1.72 -3.89 -6.96
CA SER A 224 -1.03 -3.68 -5.68
C SER A 224 -2.02 -3.59 -4.51
N ALA A 225 -1.62 -3.98 -3.30
CA ALA A 225 -2.41 -3.76 -2.10
C ALA A 225 -1.56 -3.64 -0.84
N ILE A 226 -1.94 -2.72 0.06
CA ILE A 226 -1.45 -2.65 1.44
C ILE A 226 -2.35 -3.58 2.28
N LEU A 227 -1.76 -4.67 2.79
CA LEU A 227 -2.49 -5.74 3.47
C LEU A 227 -1.61 -6.51 4.47
N ASP A 228 -2.24 -7.41 5.24
CA ASP A 228 -1.55 -8.34 6.14
C ASP A 228 -1.12 -9.61 5.37
N PRO A 229 0.17 -9.76 4.98
CA PRO A 229 0.63 -10.95 4.27
C PRO A 229 0.67 -12.19 5.17
N LEU A 230 0.57 -12.03 6.50
CA LEU A 230 0.52 -13.16 7.44
C LEU A 230 -0.89 -13.78 7.51
N ASP A 231 -1.90 -13.14 6.90
CA ASP A 231 -3.19 -13.78 6.67
C ASP A 231 -3.09 -14.79 5.53
N LYS A 232 -2.77 -16.04 5.88
CA LYS A 232 -2.59 -17.13 4.93
C LYS A 232 -3.78 -17.31 3.97
N ARG A 233 -5.01 -17.11 4.45
CA ARG A 233 -6.21 -17.28 3.61
C ARG A 233 -6.36 -16.15 2.61
N LEU A 234 -6.03 -14.92 3.02
CA LEU A 234 -5.93 -13.79 2.11
C LEU A 234 -4.89 -14.05 1.02
N MET A 235 -3.70 -14.51 1.41
CA MET A 235 -2.63 -14.85 0.47
C MET A 235 -3.03 -15.97 -0.48
N ALA A 236 -3.68 -17.03 0.01
CA ALA A 236 -4.19 -18.11 -0.82
C ALA A 236 -5.15 -17.59 -1.91
N TYR A 237 -6.04 -16.65 -1.57
CA TYR A 237 -6.92 -16.03 -2.54
C TYR A 237 -6.20 -15.15 -3.56
N ILE A 238 -5.07 -14.52 -3.22
CA ILE A 238 -4.24 -13.80 -4.20
C ILE A 238 -3.74 -14.78 -5.25
N TYR A 239 -3.06 -15.86 -4.86
CA TYR A 239 -2.53 -16.84 -5.81
C TYR A 239 -3.64 -17.49 -6.65
N ALA A 240 -4.79 -17.81 -6.03
CA ALA A 240 -5.94 -18.33 -6.76
C ALA A 240 -6.48 -17.32 -7.79
N ALA A 241 -6.60 -16.06 -7.41
CA ALA A 241 -7.11 -15.01 -8.29
C ALA A 241 -6.11 -14.69 -9.41
N GLU A 242 -4.80 -14.65 -9.16
CA GLU A 242 -3.78 -14.47 -10.20
C GLU A 242 -3.87 -15.58 -11.28
N ALA A 243 -4.01 -16.84 -10.86
CA ALA A 243 -4.22 -17.97 -11.78
C ALA A 243 -5.51 -17.83 -12.60
N LEU A 244 -6.63 -17.48 -11.95
CA LEU A 244 -7.92 -17.30 -12.63
C LEU A 244 -7.95 -16.10 -13.58
N LEU A 245 -7.17 -15.06 -13.29
CA LEU A 245 -7.06 -13.86 -14.11
C LEU A 245 -6.03 -14.00 -15.24
N GLY A 246 -5.41 -15.17 -15.40
CA GLY A 246 -4.43 -15.44 -16.44
C GLY A 246 -3.08 -14.74 -16.22
N ARG A 247 -2.71 -14.50 -14.95
CA ARG A 247 -1.47 -13.81 -14.54
C ARG A 247 -0.45 -14.76 -13.89
N ASP A 248 -0.76 -16.06 -13.83
CA ASP A 248 0.13 -17.13 -13.40
C ASP A 248 0.20 -18.19 -14.50
N ASP A 249 1.25 -18.12 -15.32
CA ASP A 249 1.43 -18.99 -16.48
C ASP A 249 1.49 -20.47 -16.04
N PHE A 250 0.58 -21.27 -16.60
CA PHE A 250 0.40 -22.69 -16.25
C PHE A 250 0.13 -22.96 -14.76
N CYS A 251 -0.38 -21.96 -14.02
CA CYS A 251 -0.65 -22.04 -12.58
C CYS A 251 0.59 -22.41 -11.75
N MET A 252 1.79 -22.05 -12.19
CA MET A 252 3.05 -22.47 -11.59
C MET A 252 3.20 -21.96 -10.15
N ASP A 253 2.86 -20.70 -9.90
CA ASP A 253 2.92 -20.11 -8.57
C ASP A 253 1.85 -20.71 -7.65
N TYR A 254 0.62 -20.88 -8.15
CA TYR A 254 -0.46 -21.54 -7.42
C TYR A 254 -0.08 -22.97 -6.98
N LEU A 255 0.48 -23.76 -7.90
CA LEU A 255 0.94 -25.13 -7.62
C LEU A 255 2.12 -25.16 -6.64
N ALA A 256 3.04 -24.19 -6.73
CA ALA A 256 4.13 -24.05 -5.76
C ALA A 256 3.56 -23.78 -4.36
N LYS A 257 2.64 -22.83 -4.22
CA LYS A 257 2.02 -22.50 -2.93
C LYS A 257 1.13 -23.59 -2.36
N TYR A 258 0.52 -24.42 -3.20
CA TYR A 258 -0.17 -25.62 -2.75
C TYR A 258 0.81 -26.61 -2.10
N ARG A 259 1.96 -26.87 -2.73
CA ARG A 259 3.01 -27.76 -2.17
C ARG A 259 3.62 -27.23 -0.87
N GLU A 260 3.69 -25.91 -0.72
CA GLU A 260 4.12 -25.24 0.53
C GLU A 260 3.04 -25.27 1.63
N GLY A 261 1.83 -25.76 1.35
CA GLY A 261 0.73 -25.82 2.32
C GLY A 261 0.02 -24.49 2.57
N LEU A 262 0.16 -23.51 1.67
CA LEU A 262 -0.49 -22.20 1.78
C LEU A 262 -1.95 -22.21 1.27
N ILE A 263 -2.29 -23.09 0.33
CA ILE A 263 -3.57 -23.05 -0.40
C ILE A 263 -4.68 -23.84 0.32
N ASP A 264 -4.43 -25.12 0.64
CA ASP A 264 -5.42 -26.03 1.24
C ASP A 264 -5.42 -25.86 2.77
N LEU A 265 -5.85 -24.68 3.21
CA LEU A 265 -5.93 -24.33 4.62
C LEU A 265 -7.15 -25.00 5.26
N PRO A 266 -7.02 -25.57 6.48
CA PRO A 266 -8.17 -26.09 7.22
C PRO A 266 -9.18 -25.00 7.63
#